data_AF-A0A1I0YVY6-F1
#
_entry.id   AF-A0A1I0YVY6-F1
#
_cell.length_a   1.000
_cell.length_b   1.000
_cell.length_c   1.000
_cell.angle_alpha   90.00
_cell.angle_beta   90.00
_cell.angle_gamma   90.00
#
_symmetry.space_group_name_H-M   'P 1'
#
loop_
_entity.id
_entity.type
_entity.pdbx_description
1 polymer ?
#
loop_
_entity_poly.entity_id
_entity_poly.type
_entity_poly.pdbx_seq_one_letter_code
_entity_poly.pdbx_strand_id
1 'polypeptide(L)'
;MKKSLLSTILFLTCFIAFSQVKQLEKEQEPGKGNVSNLSWLEGFWTGTGFGGECEEVWMPAVDGSMIGTFRFWSEGKLVFSEFMHIVQEGETFSLKLKHFNADLSPWEEKEEWTTFRLVEVGENIVYFHGLTMKREGDEITLWLALTEGGVRTIEELKYVKKSF
;
A
#
# COMPACT_ATOMS: atom_id res chain seq x y z
N MET A 1 -64.51 15.24 6.26
CA MET A 1 -63.66 14.07 5.94
C MET A 1 -62.29 14.59 5.52
N LYS A 2 -61.29 14.51 6.42
CA LYS A 2 -59.94 15.07 6.20
C LYS A 2 -59.09 14.07 5.41
N LYS A 3 -58.54 14.48 4.27
CA LYS A 3 -57.51 13.73 3.54
C LYS A 3 -56.16 14.10 4.15
N SER A 4 -55.48 13.13 4.77
CA SER A 4 -54.07 13.25 5.14
C SER A 4 -53.25 12.63 4.02
N LEU A 5 -52.43 13.46 3.34
CA LEU A 5 -51.39 12.99 2.44
C LEU A 5 -50.20 12.55 3.30
N LEU A 6 -49.91 11.25 3.29
CA LEU A 6 -48.70 10.70 3.92
C LEU A 6 -47.57 10.77 2.89
N SER A 7 -46.66 11.74 3.02
CA SER A 7 -45.42 11.79 2.25
C SER A 7 -44.41 10.84 2.87
N THR A 8 -44.08 9.75 2.17
CA THR A 8 -42.99 8.85 2.54
C THR A 8 -41.67 9.44 2.05
N ILE A 9 -40.84 9.92 2.98
CA ILE A 9 -39.46 10.34 2.70
C ILE A 9 -38.59 9.07 2.66
N LEU A 10 -38.07 8.74 1.48
CA LEU A 10 -37.12 7.65 1.28
C LEU A 10 -35.70 8.17 1.60
N PHE A 11 -35.19 7.89 2.80
CA PHE A 11 -33.79 8.13 3.14
C PHE A 11 -32.91 7.13 2.37
N LEU A 12 -32.26 7.60 1.30
CA LEU A 12 -31.26 6.85 0.57
C LEU A 12 -29.95 6.87 1.37
N THR A 13 -29.75 5.88 2.25
CA THR A 13 -28.45 5.67 2.91
C THR A 13 -27.45 5.19 1.86
N CYS A 14 -26.63 6.11 1.35
CA CYS A 14 -25.51 5.79 0.48
C CYS A 14 -24.44 5.09 1.32
N PHE A 15 -24.37 3.76 1.27
CA PHE A 15 -23.23 3.03 1.81
C PHE A 15 -22.03 3.32 0.91
N ILE A 16 -21.13 4.19 1.36
CA ILE A 16 -19.85 4.42 0.71
C ILE A 16 -19.02 3.15 0.92
N ALA A 17 -19.03 2.26 -0.07
CA ALA A 17 -18.10 1.13 -0.08
C ALA A 17 -16.68 1.69 -0.27
N PHE A 18 -15.85 1.61 0.77
CA PHE A 18 -14.44 1.94 0.66
C PHE A 18 -13.75 0.89 -0.21
N SER A 19 -13.14 1.31 -1.32
CA SER A 19 -12.32 0.42 -2.13
C SER A 19 -11.03 0.09 -1.38
N GLN A 20 -10.72 -1.19 -1.21
CA GLN A 20 -9.48 -1.65 -0.58
C GLN A 20 -8.24 -1.21 -1.36
N VAL A 21 -8.36 -1.07 -2.69
CA VAL A 21 -7.28 -0.60 -3.57
C VAL A 21 -7.85 0.39 -4.58
N LYS A 22 -7.15 1.50 -4.81
CA LYS A 22 -7.50 2.50 -5.83
C LYS A 22 -6.59 2.38 -7.05
N GLN A 23 -7.09 2.82 -8.20
CA GLN A 23 -6.29 2.98 -9.41
C GLN A 23 -6.48 4.40 -9.94
N LEU A 24 -5.39 4.97 -10.44
CA LEU A 24 -5.45 6.15 -11.30
C LEU A 24 -6.08 5.76 -12.63
N GLU A 25 -6.95 6.62 -13.15
CA GLU A 25 -7.40 6.54 -14.53
C GLU A 25 -6.23 6.80 -15.49
N LYS A 26 -6.41 6.42 -16.76
CA LYS A 26 -5.43 6.73 -17.81
C LYS A 26 -5.23 8.25 -17.87
N GLU A 27 -3.98 8.70 -17.84
CA GLU A 27 -3.57 10.12 -17.86
C GLU A 27 -3.98 10.94 -16.63
N GLN A 28 -4.52 10.33 -15.59
CA GLN A 28 -4.78 11.04 -14.33
C GLN A 28 -3.45 11.42 -13.65
N GLU A 29 -3.37 12.67 -13.21
CA GLU A 29 -2.26 13.16 -12.39
C GLU A 29 -2.24 12.48 -11.01
N PRO A 30 -1.06 12.25 -10.42
CA PRO A 30 -0.96 11.68 -9.07
C PRO A 30 -1.65 12.56 -8.04
N GLY A 31 -2.06 11.94 -6.93
CA GLY A 31 -2.50 12.66 -5.75
C GLY A 31 -1.41 13.58 -5.22
N LYS A 32 -1.80 14.54 -4.38
CA LYS A 32 -0.86 15.40 -3.66
C LYS A 32 -0.65 14.89 -2.24
N GLY A 33 0.57 15.03 -1.73
CA GLY A 33 0.94 14.57 -0.39
C GLY A 33 2.39 14.85 -0.05
N ASN A 34 2.72 14.69 1.23
CA ASN A 34 4.10 14.79 1.71
C ASN A 34 4.54 13.48 2.38
N VAL A 35 5.77 13.04 2.14
CA VAL A 35 6.31 11.79 2.72
C VAL A 35 6.25 11.80 4.26
N SER A 36 6.32 12.95 4.92
CA SER A 36 6.16 13.05 6.39
C SER A 36 4.79 12.57 6.89
N ASN A 37 3.75 12.56 6.04
CA ASN A 37 2.45 11.98 6.35
C ASN A 37 2.51 10.46 6.57
N LEU A 38 3.60 9.81 6.17
CA LEU A 38 3.83 8.37 6.32
C LEU A 38 4.74 8.02 7.50
N SER A 39 5.04 8.96 8.40
CA SER A 39 5.83 8.69 9.62
C SER A 39 5.31 7.52 10.46
N TRP A 40 4.02 7.17 10.32
CA TRP A 40 3.43 6.01 10.96
C TRP A 40 3.94 4.66 10.44
N LEU A 41 4.58 4.60 9.26
CA LEU A 41 5.23 3.42 8.70
C LEU A 41 6.56 3.11 9.39
N GLU A 42 7.23 4.08 10.01
CA GLU A 42 8.55 3.90 10.61
C GLU A 42 8.54 2.74 11.63
N GLY A 43 9.50 1.84 11.47
CA GLY A 43 9.74 0.74 12.39
C GLY A 43 9.92 -0.61 11.70
N PHE A 44 9.81 -1.66 12.51
CA PHE A 44 9.91 -3.04 12.08
C PHE A 44 8.55 -3.72 12.18
N TRP A 45 8.17 -4.43 11.13
CA TRP A 45 6.86 -5.01 10.94
C TRP A 45 7.01 -6.45 10.49
N THR A 46 6.35 -7.38 11.16
CA THR A 46 6.41 -8.81 10.82
C THR A 46 5.00 -9.34 10.59
N GLY A 47 4.84 -10.25 9.64
CA GLY A 47 3.52 -10.57 9.13
C GLY A 47 3.44 -11.82 8.27
N THR A 48 2.28 -11.97 7.66
CA THR A 48 1.98 -13.04 6.70
C THR A 48 1.42 -12.45 5.41
N GLY A 49 1.75 -13.11 4.30
CA GLY A 49 1.40 -12.69 2.95
C GLY A 49 1.82 -13.75 1.94
N PHE A 50 1.23 -13.82 0.76
CA PHE A 50 1.62 -14.75 -0.31
C PHE A 50 1.67 -16.23 0.13
N GLY A 51 0.89 -16.60 1.14
CA GLY A 51 0.90 -17.95 1.74
C GLY A 51 2.12 -18.29 2.60
N GLY A 52 2.95 -17.33 2.99
CA GLY A 52 4.10 -17.51 3.87
C GLY A 52 4.27 -16.37 4.87
N GLU A 53 5.51 -16.19 5.34
CA GLU A 53 5.89 -15.18 6.32
C GLU A 53 6.65 -14.04 5.63
N CYS A 54 6.44 -12.83 6.11
CA CYS A 54 7.12 -11.66 5.59
C CYS A 54 7.45 -10.65 6.68
N GLU A 55 8.37 -9.76 6.37
CA GLU A 55 8.66 -8.61 7.21
C GLU A 55 9.01 -7.38 6.37
N GLU A 56 8.77 -6.22 6.95
CA GLU A 56 9.18 -4.92 6.43
C GLU A 56 9.90 -4.13 7.51
N VAL A 57 10.96 -3.42 7.11
CA VAL A 57 11.60 -2.39 7.92
C VAL A 57 11.51 -1.08 7.17
N TRP A 58 11.06 -0.02 7.82
CA TRP A 58 11.03 1.34 7.27
C TRP A 58 11.84 2.28 8.16
N MET A 59 12.82 2.94 7.54
CA MET A 59 13.62 3.96 8.20
C MET A 59 12.81 5.27 8.35
N PRO A 60 13.16 6.15 9.32
CA PRO A 60 12.60 7.49 9.35
C PRO A 60 12.87 8.25 8.05
N ALA A 61 11.96 9.15 7.67
CA ALA A 61 12.16 9.97 6.47
C ALA A 61 13.31 10.96 6.65
N VAL A 62 14.19 11.05 5.64
CA VAL A 62 15.28 12.04 5.53
C VAL A 62 15.25 12.62 4.12
N ASP A 63 15.26 13.96 4.02
CA ASP A 63 15.28 14.68 2.73
C ASP A 63 14.18 14.22 1.75
N GLY A 64 12.93 14.14 2.26
CA GLY A 64 11.79 13.70 1.45
C GLY A 64 11.85 12.24 1.01
N SER A 65 12.72 11.42 1.60
CA SER A 65 12.90 10.01 1.26
C SER A 65 12.72 9.11 2.47
N MET A 66 11.99 8.01 2.30
CA MET A 66 11.87 6.92 3.26
C MET A 66 12.35 5.63 2.60
N ILE A 67 13.35 4.98 3.18
CA ILE A 67 13.92 3.73 2.65
C ILE A 67 13.43 2.56 3.51
N GLY A 68 13.14 1.44 2.86
CA GLY A 68 12.78 0.21 3.54
C GLY A 68 13.29 -1.05 2.84
N THR A 69 13.17 -2.16 3.53
CA THR A 69 13.44 -3.49 2.97
C THR A 69 12.31 -4.44 3.32
N PHE A 70 11.97 -5.31 2.38
CA PHE A 70 11.01 -6.39 2.57
C PHE A 70 11.72 -7.73 2.43
N ARG A 71 11.29 -8.75 3.19
CA ARG A 71 11.68 -10.14 2.97
C ARG A 71 10.46 -11.03 3.02
N PHE A 72 10.41 -12.00 2.12
CA PHE A 72 9.43 -13.07 2.12
C PHE A 72 10.12 -14.44 2.16
N TRP A 73 9.66 -15.28 3.06
CA TRP A 73 10.11 -16.67 3.16
C TRP A 73 8.93 -17.62 3.33
N SER A 74 9.15 -18.84 2.86
CA SER A 74 8.20 -19.93 3.02
C SER A 74 8.96 -21.19 3.41
N GLU A 75 8.38 -21.97 4.32
CA GLU A 75 9.01 -23.19 4.86
C GLU A 75 10.43 -22.94 5.40
N GLY A 76 10.65 -21.78 6.02
CA GLY A 76 11.93 -21.38 6.60
C GLY A 76 13.03 -21.02 5.59
N LYS A 77 12.68 -20.86 4.30
CA LYS A 77 13.63 -20.50 3.23
C LYS A 77 13.26 -19.16 2.61
N LEU A 78 14.24 -18.26 2.52
CA LEU A 78 14.11 -17.00 1.80
C LEU A 78 13.69 -17.30 0.35
N VAL A 79 12.64 -16.64 -0.11
CA VAL A 79 12.16 -16.75 -1.49
C VAL A 79 12.59 -15.51 -2.26
N PHE A 80 12.23 -14.32 -1.77
CA PHE A 80 12.65 -13.05 -2.35
C PHE A 80 12.72 -11.94 -1.30
N SER A 81 13.32 -10.83 -1.68
CA SER A 81 13.41 -9.60 -0.89
C SER A 81 13.23 -8.38 -1.77
N GLU A 82 12.94 -7.24 -1.16
CA GLU A 82 12.82 -5.97 -1.89
C GLU A 82 13.66 -4.88 -1.24
N PHE A 83 14.19 -4.00 -2.08
CA PHE A 83 14.65 -2.68 -1.67
C PHE A 83 13.58 -1.66 -2.04
N MET A 84 13.05 -0.96 -1.05
CA MET A 84 11.91 -0.06 -1.20
C MET A 84 12.32 1.38 -0.91
N HIS A 85 11.73 2.32 -1.66
CA HIS A 85 12.01 3.75 -1.54
C HIS A 85 10.75 4.55 -1.80
N ILE A 86 10.23 5.23 -0.77
CA ILE A 86 9.21 6.26 -0.93
C ILE A 86 9.93 7.60 -1.12
N VAL A 87 9.68 8.28 -2.22
CA VAL A 87 10.41 9.50 -2.63
C VAL A 87 9.47 10.64 -2.97
N GLN A 88 9.71 11.81 -2.37
CA GLN A 88 9.00 13.05 -2.66
C GLN A 88 9.38 13.59 -4.05
N GLU A 89 8.37 13.95 -4.84
CA GLU A 89 8.48 14.49 -6.20
C GLU A 89 7.57 15.73 -6.29
N GLY A 90 8.09 16.90 -5.89
CA GLY A 90 7.30 18.13 -5.82
C GLY A 90 6.18 18.04 -4.77
N GLU A 91 4.91 18.21 -5.19
CA GLU A 91 3.73 18.10 -4.31
C GLU A 91 3.17 16.67 -4.21
N THR A 92 3.84 15.67 -4.80
CA THR A 92 3.45 14.25 -4.74
C THR A 92 4.61 13.38 -4.26
N PHE A 93 4.38 12.08 -4.10
CA PHE A 93 5.43 11.10 -3.86
C PHE A 93 5.08 9.76 -4.50
N SER A 94 6.08 8.92 -4.70
CA SER A 94 5.91 7.58 -5.27
C SER A 94 6.60 6.54 -4.38
N LEU A 95 6.05 5.34 -4.30
CA LEU A 95 6.75 4.16 -3.80
C LEU A 95 7.44 3.48 -4.98
N LYS A 96 8.75 3.29 -4.89
CA LYS A 96 9.57 2.57 -5.85
C LYS A 96 10.18 1.36 -5.19
N LEU A 97 10.23 0.23 -5.88
CA LEU A 97 10.90 -0.96 -5.37
C LEU A 97 11.60 -1.76 -6.46
N LYS A 98 12.56 -2.56 -6.01
CA LYS A 98 13.23 -3.60 -6.78
C LYS A 98 13.14 -4.91 -6.02
N HIS A 99 12.83 -5.98 -6.73
CA HIS A 99 12.81 -7.32 -6.19
C HIS A 99 14.13 -8.04 -6.45
N PHE A 100 14.49 -8.90 -5.51
CA PHE A 100 15.69 -9.71 -5.55
C PHE A 100 15.35 -11.14 -5.14
N ASN A 101 15.83 -12.11 -5.91
CA ASN A 101 15.81 -13.52 -5.52
C ASN A 101 16.62 -13.73 -4.23
N ALA A 102 16.51 -14.93 -3.64
CA ALA A 102 17.29 -15.31 -2.46
C ALA A 102 18.82 -15.19 -2.64
N ASP A 103 19.32 -15.26 -3.87
CA ASP A 103 20.74 -15.09 -4.22
C ASP A 103 21.12 -13.63 -4.58
N LEU A 104 20.19 -12.69 -4.40
CA LEU A 104 20.29 -11.28 -4.74
C LEU A 104 20.39 -10.96 -6.24
N SER A 105 20.03 -11.90 -7.12
CA SER A 105 19.80 -11.57 -8.53
C SER A 105 18.53 -10.72 -8.68
N PRO A 106 18.58 -9.58 -9.39
CA PRO A 106 17.45 -8.67 -9.51
C PRO A 106 16.38 -9.20 -10.49
N TRP A 107 15.12 -8.84 -10.26
CA TRP A 107 14.04 -9.10 -11.23
C TRP A 107 13.93 -7.98 -12.26
N GLU A 108 14.03 -6.73 -11.82
CA GLU A 108 14.03 -5.57 -12.71
C GLU A 108 15.40 -5.32 -13.34
N GLU A 109 15.39 -4.81 -14.56
CA GLU A 109 16.57 -4.29 -15.23
C GLU A 109 17.23 -3.16 -14.42
N LYS A 110 18.52 -2.92 -14.68
CA LYS A 110 19.37 -2.03 -13.86
C LYS A 110 18.74 -0.67 -13.58
N GLU A 111 18.15 -0.03 -14.59
CA GLU A 111 17.59 1.33 -14.50
C GLU A 111 16.09 1.36 -14.19
N GLU A 112 15.43 0.20 -14.23
CA GLU A 112 13.97 0.08 -14.11
C GLU A 112 13.54 -0.11 -12.64
N TRP A 113 12.38 0.45 -12.30
CA TRP A 113 11.79 0.34 -10.97
C TRP A 113 10.31 0.01 -11.08
N THR A 114 9.85 -0.94 -10.28
CA THR A 114 8.42 -1.08 -10.02
C THR A 114 7.97 0.17 -9.26
N THR A 115 7.07 0.96 -9.84
CA THR A 115 6.69 2.28 -9.33
C THR A 115 5.18 2.35 -9.07
N PHE A 116 4.82 2.59 -7.82
CA PHE A 116 3.45 2.85 -7.37
C PHE A 116 3.28 4.36 -7.15
N ARG A 117 2.47 5.00 -8.00
CA ARG A 117 2.21 6.45 -7.94
C ARG A 117 1.15 6.75 -6.88
N LEU A 118 1.29 7.84 -6.12
CA LEU A 118 0.29 8.25 -5.14
C LEU A 118 -1.07 8.52 -5.80
N VAL A 119 -2.14 7.98 -5.20
CA VAL A 119 -3.53 8.32 -5.50
C VAL A 119 -4.07 9.26 -4.44
N GLU A 120 -3.90 8.92 -3.16
CA GLU A 120 -4.45 9.66 -2.03
C GLU A 120 -3.72 9.29 -0.73
N VAL A 121 -3.56 10.25 0.19
CA VAL A 121 -3.01 10.02 1.52
C VAL A 121 -3.95 10.57 2.59
N GLY A 122 -4.15 9.78 3.65
CA GLY A 122 -4.88 10.16 4.86
C GLY A 122 -4.02 9.99 6.11
N GLU A 123 -4.61 10.09 7.30
CA GLU A 123 -3.87 10.11 8.57
C GLU A 123 -3.08 8.81 8.84
N ASN A 124 -3.70 7.65 8.62
CA ASN A 124 -3.10 6.32 8.85
C ASN A 124 -3.35 5.39 7.65
N ILE A 125 -3.46 5.96 6.46
CA ILE A 125 -3.73 5.21 5.24
C ILE A 125 -3.12 5.92 4.04
N VAL A 126 -2.54 5.15 3.13
CA VAL A 126 -2.03 5.66 1.86
C VAL A 126 -2.47 4.73 0.73
N TYR A 127 -2.99 5.35 -0.32
CA TYR A 127 -3.39 4.71 -1.55
C TYR A 127 -2.38 5.07 -2.62
N PHE A 128 -1.67 4.07 -3.12
CA PHE A 128 -0.96 4.16 -4.38
C PHE A 128 -1.76 3.48 -5.49
N HIS A 129 -1.38 3.71 -6.75
CA HIS A 129 -1.98 3.03 -7.89
C HIS A 129 -1.77 1.52 -7.75
N GLY A 130 -2.83 0.78 -7.40
CA GLY A 130 -2.76 -0.68 -7.26
C GLY A 130 -2.25 -1.18 -5.91
N LEU A 131 -1.93 -0.31 -4.94
CA LEU A 131 -1.47 -0.71 -3.61
C LEU A 131 -2.06 0.18 -2.53
N THR A 132 -2.44 -0.37 -1.39
CA THR A 132 -2.93 0.40 -0.25
C THR A 132 -2.31 -0.11 1.03
N MET A 133 -1.82 0.79 1.87
CA MET A 133 -1.35 0.46 3.22
C MET A 133 -2.21 1.22 4.22
N LYS A 134 -2.75 0.52 5.22
CA LYS A 134 -3.55 1.10 6.30
C LYS A 134 -3.02 0.63 7.64
N ARG A 135 -2.83 1.57 8.56
CA ARG A 135 -2.45 1.30 9.94
C ARG A 135 -3.64 1.39 10.88
N GLU A 136 -3.74 0.43 11.79
CA GLU A 136 -4.68 0.40 12.90
C GLU A 136 -3.95 -0.02 14.18
N GLY A 137 -3.63 0.95 15.04
CA GLY A 137 -2.81 0.69 16.23
C GLY A 137 -1.40 0.24 15.88
N ASP A 138 -1.04 -0.98 16.27
CA ASP A 138 0.25 -1.60 15.96
C ASP A 138 0.16 -2.60 14.81
N GLU A 139 -0.91 -2.54 14.02
CA GLU A 139 -1.09 -3.38 12.84
C GLU A 139 -1.05 -2.55 11.56
N ILE A 140 -0.49 -3.14 10.49
CA ILE A 140 -0.63 -2.65 9.13
C ILE A 140 -1.27 -3.74 8.30
N THR A 141 -2.30 -3.38 7.53
CA THR A 141 -2.77 -4.21 6.42
C THR A 141 -2.37 -3.55 5.10
N LEU A 142 -1.76 -4.33 4.23
CA LEU A 142 -1.43 -3.96 2.86
C LEU A 142 -2.30 -4.77 1.90
N TRP A 143 -2.93 -4.08 0.95
CA TRP A 143 -3.64 -4.71 -0.16
C TRP A 143 -2.94 -4.37 -1.47
N LEU A 144 -2.56 -5.40 -2.22
CA LEU A 144 -1.87 -5.28 -3.50
C LEU A 144 -2.75 -5.87 -4.61
N ALA A 145 -3.06 -5.06 -5.61
CA ALA A 145 -3.72 -5.54 -6.81
C ALA A 145 -2.70 -6.20 -7.74
N LEU A 146 -2.88 -7.50 -7.99
CA LEU A 146 -2.09 -8.27 -8.94
C LEU A 146 -2.94 -8.54 -10.18
N THR A 147 -2.29 -8.61 -11.34
CA THR A 147 -2.95 -9.03 -12.58
C THR A 147 -2.11 -10.10 -13.24
N GLU A 148 -2.64 -11.33 -13.25
CA GLU A 148 -2.01 -12.48 -13.87
C GLU A 148 -2.97 -13.08 -14.90
N GLY A 149 -2.52 -13.26 -16.13
CA GLY A 149 -3.37 -13.78 -17.21
C GLY A 149 -4.63 -12.96 -17.48
N GLY A 150 -4.63 -11.66 -17.17
CA GLY A 150 -5.81 -10.78 -17.30
C GLY A 150 -6.82 -10.90 -16.16
N VAL A 151 -6.58 -11.75 -15.16
CA VAL A 151 -7.39 -11.84 -13.95
C VAL A 151 -6.79 -10.95 -12.88
N ARG A 152 -7.62 -10.03 -12.36
CA ARG A 152 -7.22 -9.14 -11.26
C ARG A 152 -7.57 -9.78 -9.93
N THR A 153 -6.57 -9.94 -9.06
CA THR A 153 -6.71 -10.40 -7.67
C THR A 153 -6.20 -9.33 -6.71
N ILE A 154 -6.62 -9.43 -5.45
CA ILE A 154 -6.07 -8.61 -4.36
C ILE A 154 -5.34 -9.56 -3.41
N GLU A 155 -4.03 -9.37 -3.28
CA GLU A 155 -3.24 -10.01 -2.25
C GLU A 155 -3.30 -9.15 -0.98
N GLU A 156 -3.45 -9.80 0.18
CA GLU A 156 -3.52 -9.14 1.48
C GLU A 156 -2.32 -9.57 2.33
N LEU A 157 -1.56 -8.59 2.81
CA LEU A 157 -0.47 -8.78 3.75
C LEU A 157 -0.84 -8.13 5.07
N LYS A 158 -0.61 -8.85 6.18
CA LYS A 158 -0.90 -8.36 7.53
C LYS A 158 0.34 -8.36 8.37
N TYR A 159 0.64 -7.21 8.95
CA TYR A 159 1.81 -7.00 9.78
C TYR A 159 1.44 -6.52 11.17
N VAL A 160 2.29 -6.88 12.13
CA VAL A 160 2.28 -6.37 13.49
C VAL A 160 3.63 -5.73 13.78
N LYS A 161 3.60 -4.55 14.43
CA LYS A 161 4.81 -3.83 14.83
C LYS A 161 5.62 -4.64 15.83
N LYS A 162 6.94 -4.64 15.67
CA LYS A 162 7.89 -5.30 16.56
C LYS A 162 8.96 -4.31 17.04
N SER A 163 9.46 -4.57 18.24
CA SER A 163 10.72 -4.01 18.72
C SER A 163 11.85 -4.98 18.39
N PHE A 164 13.03 -4.45 18.10
CA PHE A 164 14.27 -5.22 18.12
C PHE A 164 14.63 -5.66 19.55
#